data_AF-A0A650CVF5-F1
#
_entry.id   AF-A0A650CVF5-F1
#
_cell.length_a   1.000
_cell.length_b   1.000
_cell.length_c   1.000
_cell.angle_alpha   90.00
_cell.angle_beta   90.00
_cell.angle_gamma   90.00
#
_symmetry.space_group_name_H-M   'P 1'
#
loop_
_entity.id
_entity.type
_entity.pdbx_description
1 polymer ?
#
loop_
_entity_poly.entity_id
_entity_poly.type
_entity_poly.pdbx_seq_one_letter_code
_entity_poly.pdbx_strand_id
1 'polypeptide(L)'
;MLSIFNRGRDANKIASKIFSDGIMTLVMSTIMAYSNISEEELERKVGEKLKADNISEIVKDNVKMLEALGVIERKEGKLVLTQFGEKVGKVLKDMLETYYETFTSLS
;
A
#
# COMPACT_ATOMS: atom_id res chain seq x y z
N MET A 1 16.55 -5.12 28.65
CA MET A 1 16.22 -3.89 27.89
C MET A 1 15.91 -4.29 26.45
N LEU A 2 14.61 -4.34 26.10
CA LEU A 2 13.96 -4.45 24.78
C LEU A 2 14.70 -5.18 23.63
N SER A 3 15.19 -6.40 23.89
CA SER A 3 15.58 -7.40 22.90
C SER A 3 14.37 -8.04 22.16
N ILE A 4 13.23 -7.32 22.07
CA ILE A 4 11.93 -7.82 21.57
C ILE A 4 11.63 -7.30 20.16
N PHE A 5 12.48 -6.45 19.58
CA PHE A 5 12.33 -5.99 18.18
C PHE A 5 12.76 -7.02 17.13
N ASN A 6 12.87 -8.29 17.52
CA ASN A 6 13.10 -9.44 16.65
C ASN A 6 11.77 -10.10 16.18
N ARG A 7 10.69 -9.32 16.05
CA ARG A 7 9.50 -9.74 15.30
C ARG A 7 9.67 -9.28 13.87
N GLY A 8 10.24 -10.16 13.04
CA GLY A 8 10.38 -9.94 11.61
C GLY A 8 9.07 -9.41 11.02
N ARG A 9 9.09 -8.15 10.57
CA ARG A 9 8.11 -7.67 9.60
C ARG A 9 8.44 -8.41 8.30
N ASP A 10 7.90 -9.60 8.17
CA ASP A 10 8.04 -10.38 6.95
C ASP A 10 7.32 -9.62 5.84
N ALA A 11 8.09 -9.17 4.84
CA ALA A 11 7.55 -8.43 3.71
C ALA A 11 6.44 -9.21 3.02
N ASN A 12 6.52 -10.54 2.97
CA ASN A 12 5.49 -11.39 2.37
C ASN A 12 4.18 -11.37 3.16
N LYS A 13 4.25 -11.45 4.49
CA LYS A 13 3.05 -11.40 5.34
C LYS A 13 2.36 -10.05 5.24
N ILE A 14 3.13 -8.96 5.25
CA ILE A 14 2.57 -7.61 5.10
C ILE A 14 2.00 -7.41 3.69
N ALA A 15 2.73 -7.82 2.64
CA ALA A 15 2.23 -7.77 1.28
C ALA A 15 0.95 -8.59 1.10
N SER A 16 0.89 -9.80 1.67
CA SER A 16 -0.32 -10.64 1.64
C SER A 16 -1.49 -9.99 2.37
N LYS A 17 -1.25 -9.34 3.51
CA LYS A 17 -2.28 -8.57 4.23
C LYS A 17 -2.81 -7.42 3.37
N ILE A 18 -1.92 -6.64 2.74
CA ILE A 18 -2.30 -5.57 1.84
C ILE A 18 -3.11 -6.14 0.67
N PHE A 19 -2.57 -7.17 0.00
CA PHE A 19 -3.18 -7.84 -1.15
C PHE A 19 -4.60 -8.37 -0.87
N SER A 20 -4.83 -8.90 0.34
CA SER A 20 -6.14 -9.43 0.74
C SER A 20 -7.21 -8.35 0.93
N ASP A 21 -6.82 -7.08 1.03
CA ASP A 21 -7.71 -5.93 1.11
C ASP A 21 -7.62 -5.14 -0.19
N GLY A 22 -8.67 -5.21 -1.03
CA GLY A 22 -8.68 -4.56 -2.34
C GLY A 22 -8.54 -3.04 -2.27
N ILE A 23 -9.06 -2.40 -1.21
CA ILE A 23 -8.95 -0.94 -1.03
C ILE A 23 -7.53 -0.59 -0.60
N MET A 24 -6.97 -1.32 0.37
CA MET A 24 -5.59 -1.11 0.81
C MET A 24 -4.59 -1.37 -0.32
N THR A 25 -4.85 -2.40 -1.13
CA THR A 25 -4.09 -2.70 -2.35
C THR A 25 -4.13 -1.54 -3.34
N LEU A 26 -5.31 -0.98 -3.59
CA LEU A 26 -5.46 0.19 -4.47
C LEU A 26 -4.69 1.41 -3.94
N VAL A 27 -4.81 1.70 -2.64
CA VAL A 27 -4.10 2.82 -1.99
C VAL A 27 -2.58 2.61 -2.08
N MET A 28 -2.07 1.45 -1.68
CA MET A 28 -0.66 1.12 -1.73
C MET A 28 -0.11 1.17 -3.17
N SER A 29 -0.84 0.59 -4.13
CA SER A 29 -0.45 0.62 -5.55
C SER A 29 -0.40 2.04 -6.10
N THR A 30 -1.30 2.92 -5.66
CA THR A 30 -1.28 4.33 -6.04
C THR A 30 -0.06 5.04 -5.45
N ILE A 31 0.28 4.81 -4.19
CA ILE A 31 1.50 5.38 -3.58
C ILE A 31 2.77 4.87 -4.30
N MET A 32 2.81 3.59 -4.65
CA MET A 32 3.93 3.00 -5.40
C MET A 32 4.09 3.60 -6.80
N ALA A 33 2.98 3.84 -7.50
CA ALA A 33 2.99 4.41 -8.85
C ALA A 33 3.40 5.89 -8.87
N TYR A 34 3.17 6.63 -7.78
CA TYR A 34 3.43 8.06 -7.68
C TYR A 34 4.36 8.33 -6.49
N SER A 35 5.66 8.13 -6.70
CA SER A 35 6.67 8.37 -5.66
C SER A 35 6.56 9.80 -5.11
N ASN A 36 6.33 9.93 -3.80
CA ASN A 36 6.18 11.21 -3.08
C ASN A 36 4.85 11.95 -3.38
N ILE A 37 3.73 11.23 -3.30
CA ILE A 37 2.37 11.77 -3.48
C ILE A 37 1.89 12.52 -2.22
N SER A 38 1.12 13.60 -2.37
CA SER A 38 0.39 14.21 -1.25
C SER A 38 -0.87 13.41 -0.92
N GLU A 39 -1.39 13.56 0.29
CA GLU A 39 -2.65 12.88 0.68
C GLU A 39 -3.83 13.34 -0.18
N GLU A 40 -3.91 14.63 -0.50
CA GLU A 40 -4.94 15.21 -1.38
C GLU A 40 -4.92 14.60 -2.78
N GLU A 41 -3.73 14.44 -3.37
CA GLU A 41 -3.58 13.84 -4.69
C GLU A 41 -3.86 12.33 -4.65
N LEU A 42 -3.53 11.67 -3.53
CA LEU A 42 -3.87 10.27 -3.30
C LEU A 42 -5.40 10.09 -3.22
N GLU A 43 -6.09 10.93 -2.46
CA GLU A 43 -7.56 10.95 -2.37
C GLU A 43 -8.18 11.11 -3.76
N ARG A 44 -7.70 12.06 -4.56
CA ARG A 44 -8.19 12.29 -5.92
C ARG A 44 -8.03 11.05 -6.80
N LYS A 45 -6.83 10.45 -6.83
CA LYS A 45 -6.54 9.27 -7.67
C LYS A 45 -7.28 8.02 -7.24
N VAL A 46 -7.41 7.77 -5.93
CA VAL A 46 -8.19 6.65 -5.40
C VAL A 46 -9.68 6.88 -5.70
N GLY A 47 -10.17 8.11 -5.54
CA GLY A 47 -11.55 8.50 -5.83
C GLY A 47 -11.97 8.27 -7.28
N GLU A 48 -11.08 8.55 -8.24
CA GLU A 48 -11.30 8.27 -9.67
C GLU A 48 -11.58 6.78 -9.94
N LYS A 49 -11.04 5.89 -9.12
CA LYS A 49 -11.18 4.43 -9.25
C LYS A 49 -12.35 3.87 -8.44
N LEU A 50 -12.48 4.29 -7.18
CA LEU A 50 -13.41 3.69 -6.22
C LEU A 50 -14.84 4.23 -6.34
N LYS A 51 -15.03 5.48 -6.80
CA LYS A 51 -16.34 6.16 -6.95
C LYS A 51 -17.25 6.03 -5.70
N ALA A 52 -16.68 6.19 -4.51
CA ALA A 52 -17.42 6.19 -3.25
C ALA A 52 -17.60 7.61 -2.69
N ASP A 53 -18.55 7.79 -1.76
CA ASP A 53 -18.85 9.11 -1.18
C ASP A 53 -17.91 9.49 -0.01
N ASN A 54 -17.23 8.50 0.58
CA ASN A 54 -16.37 8.66 1.77
C ASN A 54 -14.87 8.44 1.48
N ILE A 55 -14.39 8.83 0.30
CA ILE A 55 -13.00 8.61 -0.14
C ILE A 55 -11.97 9.15 0.84
N SER A 56 -12.17 10.36 1.37
CA SER A 56 -11.23 10.98 2.32
C SER A 56 -11.04 10.10 3.58
N GLU A 57 -12.11 9.57 4.15
CA GLU A 57 -12.04 8.71 5.33
C GLU A 57 -11.32 7.39 5.01
N ILE A 58 -11.70 6.75 3.90
CA ILE A 58 -11.09 5.50 3.42
C ILE A 58 -9.58 5.66 3.22
N VAL A 59 -9.15 6.73 2.56
CA VAL A 59 -7.73 6.97 2.28
C VAL A 59 -6.98 7.26 3.57
N LYS A 60 -7.53 8.10 4.45
CA LYS A 60 -6.92 8.41 5.76
C LYS A 60 -6.68 7.18 6.61
N ASP A 61 -7.66 6.28 6.69
CA ASP A 61 -7.54 5.08 7.51
C ASP A 61 -6.53 4.09 6.93
N ASN A 62 -6.49 3.94 5.60
CA ASN A 62 -5.50 3.11 4.94
C ASN A 62 -4.07 3.69 5.05
N VAL A 63 -3.90 5.00 4.91
CA VAL A 63 -2.62 5.67 5.11
C VAL A 63 -2.11 5.45 6.54
N LYS A 64 -2.95 5.66 7.55
CA LYS A 64 -2.60 5.40 8.96
C LYS A 64 -2.19 3.95 9.19
N MET A 65 -2.89 3.00 8.57
CA MET A 65 -2.56 1.58 8.67
C MET A 65 -1.20 1.28 8.04
N LEU A 66 -0.93 1.82 6.85
CA LEU A 66 0.36 1.64 6.15
C LEU A 66 1.53 2.29 6.92
N GLU A 67 1.30 3.43 7.57
CA GLU A 67 2.25 4.08 8.49
C GLU A 67 2.50 3.20 9.74
N ALA A 68 1.45 2.65 10.35
CA ALA A 68 1.57 1.76 11.51
C ALA A 68 2.32 0.46 11.18
N LEU A 69 2.19 -0.03 9.94
CA LEU A 69 2.98 -1.15 9.42
C LEU A 69 4.42 -0.74 9.04
N GLY A 70 4.71 0.56 9.03
CA GLY A 70 5.96 1.20 8.60
C GLY A 70 6.31 0.92 7.15
N VAL A 71 5.30 0.72 6.32
CA VAL A 71 5.43 0.59 4.86
C VAL A 71 5.66 1.97 4.24
N ILE A 72 4.97 2.98 4.75
CA ILE A 72 5.13 4.37 4.35
C ILE A 72 5.51 5.25 5.53
N GLU A 73 6.02 6.42 5.22
CA GLU A 73 6.27 7.51 6.17
C GLU A 73 5.92 8.86 5.51
N ARG A 74 5.81 9.91 6.33
CA ARG A 74 5.62 11.28 5.86
C ARG A 74 6.96 12.02 5.82
N LYS A 75 7.31 12.54 4.65
CA LYS A 75 8.45 13.46 4.47
C LYS A 75 7.97 14.72 3.76
N GLU A 76 8.17 15.87 4.39
CA GLU A 76 7.83 17.17 3.81
C GLU A 76 6.37 17.26 3.32
N GLY A 77 5.44 16.69 4.09
CA GLY A 77 4.01 16.65 3.74
C GLY A 77 3.62 15.63 2.67
N LYS A 78 4.56 14.81 2.20
CA LYS A 78 4.34 13.77 1.18
C LYS A 78 4.44 12.37 1.77
N LEU A 79 3.68 11.45 1.20
CA LEU A 79 3.69 10.03 1.50
C LEU A 79 4.79 9.36 0.67
N VAL A 80 5.73 8.71 1.35
CA VAL A 80 6.88 8.04 0.72
C VAL A 80 7.02 6.62 1.25
N LEU A 81 7.49 5.70 0.40
CA LEU A 81 7.83 4.36 0.83
C LEU A 81 9.05 4.39 1.74
N THR A 82 9.03 3.61 2.82
CA THR A 82 10.24 3.30 3.58
C THR A 82 11.06 2.24 2.82
N GLN A 83 12.32 2.01 3.22
CA GLN A 83 13.09 0.87 2.69
C GLN A 83 12.39 -0.48 2.92
N PHE A 84 11.61 -0.59 3.99
CA PHE A 84 10.77 -1.78 4.23
C PHE A 84 9.58 -1.81 3.28
N GLY A 85 8.94 -0.65 3.05
CA GLY A 85 7.86 -0.49 2.10
C GLY A 85 8.23 -0.82 0.66
N GLU A 86 9.45 -0.51 0.22
CA GLU A 86 9.95 -0.93 -1.09
C GLU A 86 10.00 -2.46 -1.23
N LYS A 87 10.44 -3.17 -0.18
CA LYS A 87 10.45 -4.64 -0.18
C LYS A 87 9.04 -5.22 -0.20
N VAL A 88 8.13 -4.64 0.58
CA VAL A 88 6.70 -5.02 0.58
C VAL A 88 6.07 -4.75 -0.79
N GLY A 89 6.34 -3.59 -1.38
CA GLY A 89 5.82 -3.19 -2.68
C GLY A 89 6.30 -4.12 -3.80
N LYS A 90 7.55 -4.59 -3.74
CA LYS A 90 8.05 -5.59 -4.70
C LYS A 90 7.24 -6.90 -4.60
N VAL A 91 7.06 -7.45 -3.39
CA VAL A 91 6.28 -8.68 -3.22
C VAL A 91 4.83 -8.47 -3.66
N LEU A 92 4.21 -7.34 -3.29
CA LEU A 92 2.85 -7.02 -3.69
C LEU A 92 2.70 -6.95 -5.21
N LYS A 93 3.68 -6.36 -5.90
CA LYS A 93 3.72 -6.31 -7.36
C LYS A 93 3.77 -7.71 -7.96
N ASP A 94 4.66 -8.57 -7.48
CA ASP A 94 4.79 -9.95 -7.97
C ASP A 94 3.47 -10.73 -7.77
N MET A 95 2.78 -10.50 -6.64
CA MET A 95 1.46 -11.09 -6.35
C MET A 95 0.38 -10.59 -7.32
N LEU A 96 0.36 -9.28 -7.63
CA LEU A 96 -0.58 -8.67 -8.58
C LEU A 96 -0.35 -9.16 -10.01
N GLU A 97 0.90 -9.31 -10.43
CA GLU A 97 1.27 -9.86 -11.75
C GLU A 97 0.81 -11.32 -11.85
N THR A 98 1.12 -12.14 -10.85
CA THR A 98 0.67 -13.54 -10.80
C THR A 98 -0.87 -13.65 -10.83
N TYR A 99 -1.56 -12.79 -10.09
CA TYR A 99 -3.02 -12.74 -10.09
C TYR A 99 -3.55 -12.39 -11.47
N TYR A 100 -3.03 -11.32 -12.09
CA TYR A 100 -3.42 -10.91 -13.44
C TYR A 100 -3.20 -12.02 -14.46
N GLU A 101 -2.01 -12.63 -14.48
CA GLU A 101 -1.67 -13.73 -15.38
C GLU A 101 -2.65 -14.90 -15.20
N THR A 102 -2.91 -15.33 -13.96
CA THR A 102 -3.81 -16.47 -13.68
C THR A 102 -5.21 -16.30 -14.29
N PHE A 103 -5.73 -15.06 -14.31
CA PHE A 103 -7.08 -14.78 -14.81
C PHE A 103 -7.12 -14.32 -16.28
N THR A 104 -5.97 -14.05 -16.90
CA THR A 104 -5.88 -13.59 -18.31
C THR A 104 -5.12 -14.53 -19.23
N SER A 105 -4.37 -15.50 -18.70
CA SER A 105 -3.63 -16.49 -19.52
C SER A 105 -4.51 -17.63 -20.04
N LEU A 106 -5.78 -17.68 -19.63
CA LEU A 106 -6.77 -18.64 -20.10
C LEU A 106 -7.73 -18.06 -21.15
N SER A 107 -7.53 -16.79 -21.53
CA SER A 107 -8.25 -16.10 -22.62
C SER A 107 -7.37 -15.95 -23.85
#